data_AF-N6ZQL9-F1
#
_entry.id   AF-N6ZQL9-F1
#
_cell.length_a   1.000
_cell.length_b   1.000
_cell.length_c   1.000
_cell.angle_alpha   90.00
_cell.angle_beta   90.00
_cell.angle_gamma   90.00
#
_symmetry.space_group_name_H-M   'P 1'
#
loop_
_entity.id
_entity.type
_entity.pdbx_description
1 polymer ?
#
loop_
_entity_poly.entity_id
_entity_poly.type
_entity_poly.pdbx_seq_one_letter_code
_entity_poly.pdbx_strand_id
1 'polypeptide(L)'
;MERERRVRELEYEIQRRRSNIVDEQAAMEREVATLREKKAHANNNLAGATWEKSISEEMSAVVARYDVRIRTLQDEIDRLDRDLAGLRR
;
A
#
# COMPACT_ATOMS: atom_id res chain seq x y z
N MET A 1 30.51 3.68 18.40
CA MET A 1 29.25 3.55 19.17
C MET A 1 28.08 4.33 18.55
N GLU A 2 28.17 5.65 18.34
CA GLU A 2 27.04 6.44 17.79
C GLU A 2 26.69 6.09 16.33
N ARG A 3 27.69 5.95 15.45
CA ARG A 3 27.50 5.48 14.07
C ARG A 3 26.79 4.13 13.98
N GLU A 4 27.20 3.15 14.78
CA GLU A 4 26.59 1.82 14.82
C GLU A 4 25.15 1.86 15.33
N ARG A 5 24.85 2.73 16.30
CA ARG A 5 23.48 2.96 16.77
C ARG A 5 22.63 3.50 15.62
N ARG A 6 23.14 4.50 14.91
CA ARG A 6 22.43 5.10 13.78
C ARG A 6 22.18 4.11 12.64
N VAL A 7 23.16 3.25 12.34
CA VAL A 7 23.01 2.16 11.36
C VAL A 7 21.85 1.25 11.74
N ARG A 8 21.79 0.78 13.00
CA ARG A 8 20.71 -0.09 13.47
C ARG A 8 19.35 0.59 13.46
N GLU A 9 19.29 1.87 13.81
CA GLU A 9 18.04 2.66 13.75
C GLU A 9 17.50 2.72 12.30
N LEU A 10 18.37 3.03 11.33
CA LEU A 10 17.97 3.08 9.92
C LEU A 10 17.52 1.71 9.40
N GLU A 11 18.25 0.63 9.74
CA GLU A 11 17.87 -0.73 9.36
C GLU A 11 16.48 -1.11 9.91
N TYR A 12 16.22 -0.80 11.17
CA TYR A 12 14.92 -1.03 11.79
C TYR A 12 13.81 -0.22 11.11
N GLU A 13 14.07 1.06 10.80
CA GLU A 13 13.12 1.92 10.10
C GLU A 13 12.79 1.42 8.69
N ILE A 14 13.80 0.95 7.95
CA ILE A 14 13.63 0.33 6.63
C ILE A 14 12.76 -0.92 6.75
N GLN A 15 13.07 -1.81 7.70
CA GLN A 15 12.30 -3.04 7.90
C GLN A 15 10.84 -2.73 8.26
N ARG A 16 10.61 -1.76 9.15
CA ARG A 16 9.27 -1.32 9.53
C ARG A 16 8.48 -0.81 8.32
N ARG A 17 9.09 0.02 7.48
CA ARG A 17 8.42 0.54 6.27
C ARG A 17 8.13 -0.53 5.24
N ARG A 18 9.02 -1.52 5.10
CA ARG A 18 8.76 -2.72 4.26
C ARG A 18 7.55 -3.50 4.78
N SER A 19 7.41 -3.66 6.09
CA SER A 19 6.22 -4.28 6.69
C SER A 19 4.96 -3.48 6.36
N ASN A 20 5.01 -2.15 6.51
CA ASN A 20 3.87 -1.29 6.19
C ASN A 20 3.42 -1.43 4.72
N ILE A 21 4.35 -1.62 3.77
CA ILE A 21 3.99 -1.87 2.36
C ILE A 21 3.16 -3.16 2.23
N VAL A 22 3.58 -4.24 2.91
CA VAL A 22 2.86 -5.51 2.90
C VAL A 22 1.46 -5.34 3.53
N ASP A 23 1.38 -4.57 4.61
CA ASP A 23 0.10 -4.30 5.28
C ASP A 23 -0.85 -3.47 4.41
N GLU A 24 -0.36 -2.45 3.71
CA GLU A 24 -1.15 -1.65 2.75
C GLU A 24 -1.60 -2.50 1.56
N GLN A 25 -0.77 -3.41 1.04
CA GLN A 25 -1.15 -4.34 -0.02
C GLN A 25 -2.27 -5.28 0.45
N ALA A 26 -2.13 -5.89 1.63
CA ALA A 26 -3.16 -6.75 2.19
C ALA A 26 -4.47 -5.99 2.49
N ALA A 27 -4.37 -4.73 2.94
CA ALA A 27 -5.54 -3.88 3.15
C ALA A 27 -6.27 -3.56 1.83
N MET A 28 -5.52 -3.22 0.78
CA MET A 28 -6.05 -3.00 -0.56
C MET A 28 -6.81 -4.23 -1.06
N GLU A 29 -6.20 -5.42 -0.98
CA GLU A 29 -6.81 -6.66 -1.45
C GLU A 29 -8.14 -6.95 -0.74
N ARG A 30 -8.18 -6.76 0.59
CA ARG A 30 -9.41 -6.93 1.37
C ARG A 30 -10.50 -5.96 0.94
N GLU A 31 -10.18 -4.68 0.78
CA GLU A 31 -11.15 -3.65 0.41
C GLU A 31 -11.69 -3.87 -1.02
N VAL A 32 -10.81 -4.24 -1.95
CA VAL A 32 -11.18 -4.60 -3.33
C VAL A 32 -12.03 -5.87 -3.35
N ALA A 33 -11.73 -6.88 -2.52
CA ALA A 33 -12.55 -8.09 -2.39
C ALA A 33 -13.97 -7.76 -1.91
N THR A 34 -14.11 -6.92 -0.88
CA THR A 34 -15.42 -6.45 -0.41
C THR A 34 -16.21 -5.73 -1.50
N LEU A 35 -15.56 -4.91 -2.32
CA LEU A 35 -16.22 -4.24 -3.46
C LEU A 35 -16.64 -5.24 -4.54
N ARG A 36 -15.81 -6.25 -4.83
CA ARG A 36 -16.17 -7.32 -5.78
C ARG A 36 -17.37 -8.13 -5.32
N GLU A 37 -17.47 -8.44 -4.04
CA GLU A 37 -18.64 -9.11 -3.45
C GLU A 37 -19.90 -8.25 -3.60
N LYS A 38 -19.82 -6.95 -3.26
CA LYS A 38 -20.92 -6.01 -3.48
C LYS A 38 -21.36 -5.96 -4.94
N LYS A 39 -20.41 -5.98 -5.89
CA LYS A 39 -20.70 -6.02 -7.33
C LYS A 39 -21.46 -7.30 -7.68
N ALA A 40 -20.98 -8.46 -7.25
CA ALA A 40 -21.62 -9.74 -7.52
C ALA A 40 -23.07 -9.80 -6.98
N HIS A 41 -23.34 -9.21 -5.82
CA HIS A 41 -24.70 -9.09 -5.28
C HIS A 41 -25.57 -8.11 -6.07
N ALA A 42 -25.02 -7.00 -6.55
CA ALA A 42 -25.75 -6.02 -7.37
C ALA A 42 -26.17 -6.57 -8.73
N ASN A 43 -25.34 -7.41 -9.37
CA ASN A 43 -25.64 -8.07 -10.64
C ASN A 43 -26.87 -8.98 -10.58
N ASN A 44 -27.20 -9.47 -9.38
CA ASN A 44 -28.38 -10.30 -9.14
C ASN A 44 -29.66 -9.48 -8.90
N ASN A 45 -29.60 -8.14 -9.04
CA ASN A 45 -30.77 -7.26 -8.97
C ASN A 45 -30.97 -6.44 -10.27
N LEU A 46 -32.23 -6.03 -10.52
CA LEU A 46 -32.70 -5.43 -11.77
C LEU A 46 -32.08 -4.05 -12.10
N ALA A 47 -31.25 -3.47 -11.21
CA ALA A 47 -30.56 -2.18 -11.38
C ALA A 47 -29.06 -2.31 -11.74
N GLY A 48 -28.62 -3.49 -12.22
CA GLY A 48 -27.22 -3.91 -12.33
C GLY A 48 -26.27 -2.98 -13.09
N ALA A 49 -26.63 -2.44 -14.26
CA ALA A 49 -25.65 -1.79 -15.14
C ALA A 49 -25.03 -0.50 -14.56
N THR A 50 -25.83 0.38 -13.94
CA THR A 50 -25.32 1.63 -13.34
C THR A 50 -24.53 1.35 -12.07
N TRP A 51 -24.98 0.39 -11.27
CA TRP A 51 -24.33 0.01 -10.01
C TRP A 51 -22.99 -0.72 -10.26
N GLU A 52 -22.93 -1.58 -11.26
CA GLU A 52 -21.69 -2.23 -11.68
C GLU A 52 -20.61 -1.24 -12.09
N LYS A 53 -21.00 -0.19 -12.80
CA LYS A 53 -20.09 0.86 -13.23
C LYS A 53 -19.55 1.64 -12.01
N SER A 54 -20.41 2.08 -11.11
CA SER A 54 -19.98 2.84 -9.92
C SER A 54 -19.06 2.03 -9.02
N ILE A 55 -19.32 0.73 -8.82
CA ILE A 55 -18.43 -0.12 -8.00
C ILE A 55 -17.08 -0.32 -8.71
N SER A 56 -17.07 -0.46 -10.04
CA SER A 56 -15.81 -0.63 -10.78
C SER A 56 -14.94 0.64 -10.73
N GLU A 57 -15.57 1.81 -10.76
CA GLU A 57 -14.90 3.10 -10.54
C GLU A 57 -14.36 3.22 -9.11
N GLU A 58 -15.16 2.81 -8.11
CA GLU A 58 -14.74 2.80 -6.70
C GLU A 58 -13.54 1.87 -6.47
N MET A 59 -13.56 0.65 -7.05
CA MET A 59 -12.42 -0.28 -7.01
C MET A 59 -11.15 0.36 -7.57
N SER A 60 -11.25 1.06 -8.71
CA SER A 60 -10.12 1.71 -9.35
C SER A 60 -9.56 2.86 -8.49
N ALA A 61 -10.45 3.62 -7.85
CA ALA A 61 -10.06 4.69 -6.93
C ALA A 61 -9.38 4.14 -5.66
N VAL A 62 -9.86 3.01 -5.13
CA VAL A 62 -9.23 2.33 -3.98
C VAL A 62 -7.82 1.88 -4.33
N VAL A 63 -7.63 1.19 -5.47
CA VAL A 63 -6.30 0.76 -5.93
C VAL A 63 -5.36 1.96 -6.10
N ALA A 64 -5.81 3.01 -6.78
CA ALA A 64 -5.00 4.22 -6.99
C ALA A 64 -4.58 4.89 -5.67
N ARG A 65 -5.45 4.88 -4.66
CA ARG A 65 -5.15 5.43 -3.32
C ARG A 65 -4.04 4.63 -2.63
N TYR A 66 -4.12 3.30 -2.65
CA TYR A 66 -3.09 2.44 -2.06
C TYR A 66 -1.77 2.51 -2.83
N ASP A 67 -1.80 2.60 -4.16
CA ASP A 67 -0.60 2.80 -4.99
C ASP A 67 0.18 4.04 -4.58
N VAL A 68 -0.50 5.16 -4.33
CA VAL A 68 0.14 6.41 -3.87
C VAL A 68 0.82 6.22 -2.52
N ARG A 69 0.16 5.54 -1.57
CA ARG A 69 0.72 5.25 -0.24
C ARG A 69 1.94 4.34 -0.33
N ILE A 70 1.85 3.27 -1.10
CA ILE A 70 2.95 2.32 -1.31
C ILE A 70 4.15 3.02 -1.96
N ARG A 71 3.93 3.85 -3.00
CA ARG A 71 5.00 4.65 -3.62
C ARG A 71 5.67 5.59 -2.63
N THR A 72 4.90 6.22 -1.75
CA THR A 72 5.44 7.10 -0.71
C THR A 72 6.35 6.32 0.25
N LEU A 73 5.93 5.13 0.69
CA LEU A 73 6.74 4.25 1.54
C LEU A 73 8.01 3.77 0.83
N GLN A 74 7.93 3.45 -0.46
CA GLN A 74 9.08 3.08 -1.29
C GLN A 74 10.08 4.23 -1.40
N ASP A 75 9.62 5.45 -1.68
CA ASP A 75 10.46 6.65 -1.74
C ASP A 75 11.16 6.93 -0.40
N GLU A 76 10.49 6.67 0.73
CA GLU A 76 11.08 6.79 2.05
C GLU A 76 12.15 5.72 2.30
N ILE A 77 11.90 4.46 1.93
CA ILE A 77 12.89 3.37 2.02
C ILE A 77 14.14 3.73 1.21
N ASP A 78 13.96 4.21 -0.03
CA ASP A 78 15.07 4.58 -0.91
C ASP A 78 15.95 5.68 -0.31
N ARG A 79 15.34 6.65 0.41
CA ARG A 79 16.10 7.69 1.12
C ARG A 79 16.90 7.09 2.29
N LEU A 80 16.27 6.25 3.10
CA LEU A 80 16.92 5.60 4.23
C LEU A 80 18.05 4.65 3.79
N ASP A 81 17.87 3.93 2.69
CA ASP A 81 18.90 3.05 2.11
C ASP A 81 20.11 3.86 1.62
N ARG A 82 19.90 5.05 1.04
CA ARG A 82 21.01 5.96 0.68
C ARG A 82 21.74 6.48 1.90
N ASP A 83 21.02 6.87 2.95
CA ASP A 83 21.61 7.36 4.21
C ASP A 83 22.44 6.24 4.87
N LEU A 84 21.90 5.03 4.92
CA LEU A 84 22.57 3.84 5.44
C LEU A 84 23.84 3.51 4.64
N ALA A 85 23.78 3.56 3.31
CA ALA A 85 24.94 3.37 2.44
C ALA A 85 26.00 4.46 2.67
N GLY A 86 25.57 5.71 2.88
CA GLY A 86 26.44 6.81 3.24
C GLY A 86 27.18 6.59 4.56
N LEU A 87 26.47 6.07 5.57
CA LEU A 87 27.05 5.76 6.87
C LEU A 87 27.94 4.54 6.88
N ARG A 88 27.82 3.60 5.95
CA ARG A 88 28.64 2.37 5.91
C ARG A 88 29.97 2.53 5.17
N ARG A 89 30.09 3.56 4.35
CA ARG A 89 31.38 4.02 3.79
C ARG A 89 32.29 4.55 4.89
#